data_AF-A0AAD7LVR5-F1
#
_entry.id   AF-A0AAD7LVR5-F1
#
_cell.length_a   1.000
_cell.length_b   1.000
_cell.length_c   1.000
_cell.angle_alpha   90.00
_cell.angle_beta   90.00
_cell.angle_gamma   90.00
#
_symmetry.space_group_name_H-M   'P 1'
#
loop_
_entity.id
_entity.type
_entity.pdbx_description
1 polymer ?
#
loop_
_entity_poly.entity_id
_entity_poly.type
_entity_poly.pdbx_seq_one_letter_code
_entity_poly.pdbx_strand_id
1 'polypeptide(L)'
;MEVYGKSMVAGPANVIFLSTILGRDGPIPVHKCDWKCENEHVCGNMYRCKLTGLTHICDKNCNQRILYDNHSSLCRASGQIFPLTPAEEQAVRGVRRKLETENSSTDSCGFKRRRDAKFHPSPFERCFSAVSPICSQVGDGMDLN
;
A
#
# COMPACT_ATOMS: atom_id res chain seq x y z
N MET A 1 18.11 39.42 2.95
CA MET A 1 18.15 37.95 2.91
C MET A 1 16.73 37.46 3.14
N GLU A 2 15.98 37.28 2.06
CA GLU A 2 14.55 36.96 2.14
C GLU A 2 14.38 35.48 2.45
N VAL A 3 13.86 35.21 3.65
CA VAL A 3 13.50 33.86 4.10
C VAL A 3 12.20 33.49 3.39
N TYR A 4 12.32 32.72 2.31
CA TYR A 4 11.17 32.19 1.57
C TYR A 4 10.47 31.13 2.44
N GLY A 5 9.44 31.58 3.16
CA GLY A 5 8.56 30.73 3.96
C GLY A 5 7.84 29.73 3.06
N LYS A 6 8.35 28.49 3.05
CA LYS A 6 7.62 27.33 2.55
C LYS A 6 6.40 27.10 3.43
N SER A 7 5.27 27.68 3.03
CA SER A 7 3.96 27.38 3.59
C SER A 7 3.55 25.97 3.17
N MET A 8 3.93 24.98 3.97
CA MET A 8 3.43 23.61 3.86
C MET A 8 2.03 23.55 4.46
N VAL A 9 1.04 24.09 3.75
CA VAL A 9 -0.36 23.78 4.04
C VAL A 9 -0.64 22.38 3.48
N ALA A 10 -0.33 21.37 4.30
CA ALA A 10 -0.79 20.01 4.08
C ALA A 10 -2.31 19.98 4.23
N GLY A 11 -3.02 20.09 3.10
CA GLY A 11 -4.43 19.68 3.00
C GLY A 11 -4.57 18.17 3.24
N PRO A 12 -5.80 17.67 3.45
CA PRO A 12 -6.06 16.35 4.05
C PRO A 12 -5.29 15.25 3.32
N ALA A 13 -4.51 14.49 4.08
CA ALA A 13 -3.57 13.45 3.67
C ALA A 13 -4.22 12.19 3.07
N ASN A 14 -5.41 12.30 2.50
CA ASN A 14 -6.24 11.18 2.03
C ASN A 14 -6.14 10.96 0.51
N VAL A 15 -5.35 11.76 -0.20
CA VAL A 15 -5.21 11.66 -1.65
C VAL A 15 -4.01 10.78 -1.98
N ILE A 16 -4.28 9.64 -2.62
CA ILE A 16 -3.23 8.71 -3.04
C ILE A 16 -3.00 8.84 -4.54
N PHE A 17 -1.83 9.37 -4.91
CA PHE A 17 -1.44 9.47 -6.31
C PHE A 17 -1.02 8.12 -6.87
N LEU A 18 -1.50 7.78 -8.07
CA LEU A 18 -1.09 6.56 -8.76
C LEU A 18 0.41 6.57 -9.07
N SER A 19 0.98 7.74 -9.37
CA SER A 19 2.42 7.88 -9.60
C SER A 19 3.25 7.42 -8.41
N THR A 20 2.77 7.66 -7.19
CA THR A 20 3.46 7.27 -5.95
C THR A 20 3.40 5.77 -5.72
N ILE A 21 2.23 5.14 -5.93
CA ILE A 21 2.07 3.68 -5.81
C ILE A 21 2.93 2.95 -6.85
N LEU A 22 3.00 3.50 -8.07
CA LEU A 22 3.76 2.92 -9.17
C LEU A 22 5.25 3.27 -9.14
N GLY A 23 5.72 4.04 -8.15
CA GLY A 23 7.13 4.45 -8.03
C GLY A 23 7.63 5.31 -9.19
N ARG A 24 6.74 6.09 -9.82
CA ARG A 24 7.05 6.95 -10.98
C ARG A 24 7.40 8.39 -10.61
N ASP A 25 7.27 8.76 -9.34
CA ASP A 25 7.65 10.09 -8.88
C ASP A 25 9.19 10.19 -8.84
N GLY A 26 9.74 11.18 -9.53
CA GLY A 26 11.18 11.46 -9.54
C GLY A 26 11.66 12.15 -8.25
N PRO A 27 12.97 12.36 -8.11
CA PRO A 27 13.56 13.01 -6.92
C PRO A 27 13.14 14.47 -6.76
N ILE A 28 12.69 15.11 -7.84
CA ILE A 28 12.23 16.50 -7.85
C ILE A 28 10.71 16.50 -7.77
N PRO A 29 10.11 17.08 -6.71
CA PRO A 29 8.66 17.18 -6.60
C PRO A 29 8.12 18.11 -7.68
N VAL A 30 7.32 17.56 -8.58
CA VAL A 30 6.58 18.31 -9.58
C VAL A 30 5.24 18.75 -8.99
N HIS A 31 4.72 19.89 -9.43
CA HIS A 31 3.41 20.39 -9.02
C HIS A 31 2.31 19.34 -9.18
N LYS A 32 1.66 19.01 -8.05
CA LYS A 32 0.43 18.23 -8.02
C LYS A 32 -0.75 19.18 -7.88
N CYS A 33 -1.66 19.19 -8.86
CA CYS A 33 -2.83 20.06 -8.84
C CYS A 33 -3.70 19.70 -7.65
N ASP A 34 -4.22 20.72 -6.99
CA ASP A 34 -5.16 20.60 -5.90
C ASP A 34 -6.41 21.44 -6.10
N TRP A 35 -7.26 21.48 -5.07
CA TRP A 35 -8.51 22.23 -5.10
C TRP A 35 -8.32 23.75 -5.18
N LYS A 36 -7.10 24.26 -4.96
CA LYS A 36 -6.76 25.67 -5.09
C LYS A 36 -6.31 26.01 -6.52
N CYS A 37 -6.06 25.00 -7.35
CA CYS A 37 -5.65 25.20 -8.73
C CYS A 37 -6.87 25.49 -9.62
N GLU A 38 -6.81 26.59 -10.35
CA GLU A 38 -7.72 26.82 -11.48
C GLU A 38 -7.09 26.21 -12.74
N ASN A 39 -7.69 25.15 -13.26
CA ASN A 39 -7.21 24.44 -14.45
C ASN A 39 -8.08 24.79 -15.66
N GLU A 40 -7.45 25.35 -16.68
CA GLU A 40 -8.08 25.75 -17.94
C GLU A 40 -7.91 24.66 -18.99
N HIS A 41 -8.99 24.29 -19.68
CA HIS A 41 -8.90 23.41 -20.85
C HIS A 41 -8.35 24.20 -22.04
N VAL A 42 -7.30 23.69 -22.68
CA VAL A 42 -6.66 24.36 -23.82
C VAL A 42 -7.13 23.74 -25.13
N CYS A 43 -6.83 22.46 -25.34
CA CYS A 43 -7.26 21.70 -26.51
C CYS A 43 -7.11 20.19 -26.27
N GLY A 44 -7.97 19.36 -26.86
CA GLY A 44 -7.87 17.90 -26.73
C GLY A 44 -7.82 17.44 -25.26
N ASN A 45 -6.75 16.75 -24.87
CA ASN A 45 -6.48 16.34 -23.48
C ASN A 45 -5.51 17.28 -22.73
N MET A 46 -5.25 18.48 -23.27
CA MET A 46 -4.34 19.46 -22.67
C MET A 46 -5.08 20.42 -21.74
N TYR A 47 -4.55 20.58 -20.53
CA TYR A 47 -5.05 21.51 -19.51
C TYR A 47 -3.91 22.36 -18.96
N ARG A 48 -4.15 23.62 -18.63
CA ARG A 48 -3.16 24.52 -18.05
C ARG A 48 -3.58 24.97 -16.65
N CYS A 49 -2.73 24.74 -15.66
CA CYS A 49 -2.93 25.27 -14.32
C CYS A 49 -2.60 26.77 -14.34
N LYS A 50 -3.58 27.65 -14.10
CA LYS A 50 -3.36 29.10 -14.09
C LYS A 50 -2.48 29.56 -12.93
N LEU A 51 -2.52 28.85 -11.81
CA LEU A 51 -1.74 29.18 -10.61
C LEU A 51 -0.22 28.99 -10.82
N THR A 52 0.18 27.93 -11.51
CA THR A 52 1.61 27.61 -11.72
C THR A 52 2.08 27.83 -13.15
N GLY A 53 1.16 28.04 -14.09
CA GLY A 53 1.43 28.10 -15.52
C GLY A 53 1.74 26.74 -16.17
N LEU A 54 1.78 25.65 -15.40
CA LEU A 54 2.14 24.32 -15.90
C LEU A 54 1.04 23.72 -16.77
N THR A 55 1.48 23.06 -17.85
CA THR A 55 0.59 22.36 -18.77
C THR A 55 0.58 20.87 -18.46
N HIS A 56 -0.61 20.31 -18.35
CA HIS A 56 -0.89 18.90 -18.09
C HIS A 56 -1.44 18.26 -19.35
N ILE A 57 -0.87 17.11 -19.73
CA ILE A 57 -1.48 16.21 -20.71
C ILE A 57 -2.26 15.16 -19.91
N CYS A 58 -3.57 15.29 -19.93
CA CYS A 58 -4.49 14.51 -19.11
C CYS A 58 -4.93 13.24 -19.84
N ASP A 59 -4.02 12.27 -19.93
CA ASP A 59 -4.29 10.92 -20.44
C ASP A 59 -4.12 9.85 -19.35
N LYS A 60 -4.12 8.58 -19.76
CA LYS A 60 -3.86 7.44 -18.88
C LYS A 60 -2.48 7.47 -18.20
N ASN A 61 -1.52 8.26 -18.70
CA ASN A 61 -0.19 8.35 -18.11
C ASN A 61 -0.03 9.60 -17.23
N CYS A 62 -1.07 10.43 -17.11
CA CYS A 62 -1.01 11.67 -16.34
C CYS A 62 -0.64 11.41 -14.87
N ASN A 63 0.39 12.09 -14.39
CA ASN A 63 0.89 11.98 -13.02
C ASN A 63 0.03 12.73 -11.99
N GLN A 64 -1.01 13.45 -12.45
CA GLN A 64 -2.04 14.07 -11.60
C GLN A 64 -3.21 13.12 -11.32
N ARG A 65 -3.14 11.85 -11.77
CA ARG A 65 -4.14 10.82 -11.48
C ARG A 65 -4.04 10.35 -10.03
N ILE A 66 -5.18 10.35 -9.36
CA ILE A 66 -5.37 9.85 -7.99
C ILE A 66 -6.32 8.66 -8.01
N LEU A 67 -6.22 7.80 -7.01
CA LEU A 67 -7.25 6.77 -6.80
C LEU A 67 -8.57 7.44 -6.45
N TYR A 68 -9.63 7.02 -7.15
CA TYR A 68 -10.98 7.56 -6.95
C TYR A 68 -11.91 6.47 -6.40
N ASP A 69 -11.95 5.32 -7.04
CA ASP A 69 -12.71 4.15 -6.58
C ASP A 69 -11.89 2.85 -6.71
N ASN A 70 -12.56 1.70 -6.65
CA ASN A 70 -11.94 0.38 -6.72
C ASN A 70 -11.42 -0.03 -8.11
N HIS A 71 -11.85 0.63 -9.17
CA HIS A 71 -11.55 0.28 -10.57
C HIS A 71 -11.21 1.50 -11.42
N SER A 72 -11.16 2.68 -10.82
CA SER A 72 -10.97 3.94 -11.52
C SER A 72 -10.09 4.91 -10.75
N SER A 73 -9.68 5.92 -11.50
CA SER A 73 -8.80 6.99 -11.06
C SER A 73 -9.27 8.30 -11.64
N LEU A 74 -9.01 9.40 -10.94
CA LEU A 74 -9.41 10.73 -11.34
C LEU A 74 -8.17 11.58 -11.63
N CYS A 75 -8.11 12.25 -12.78
CA CYS A 75 -7.11 13.29 -13.01
C CYS A 75 -7.54 14.58 -12.33
N ARG A 76 -6.74 15.10 -11.39
CA ARG A 76 -7.07 16.35 -10.68
C ARG A 76 -7.02 17.61 -11.56
N ALA A 77 -6.29 17.57 -12.68
CA ALA A 77 -6.19 18.69 -13.59
C ALA A 77 -7.42 18.78 -14.53
N SER A 78 -7.84 17.66 -15.13
CA SER A 78 -8.97 17.63 -16.07
C SER A 78 -10.32 17.23 -15.45
N GLY A 79 -10.32 16.62 -14.28
CA GLY A 79 -11.52 16.00 -13.69
C GLY A 79 -11.96 14.71 -14.39
N GLN A 80 -11.20 14.20 -15.35
CA GLN A 80 -11.55 12.99 -16.08
C GLN A 80 -11.30 11.73 -15.26
N ILE A 81 -12.22 10.77 -15.38
CA ILE A 81 -12.11 9.45 -14.76
C ILE A 81 -11.53 8.47 -15.78
N PHE A 82 -10.55 7.67 -15.35
CA PHE A 82 -9.90 6.64 -16.15
C PHE A 82 -10.03 5.29 -15.44
N PRO A 83 -10.40 4.21 -16.16
CA PRO A 83 -10.34 2.87 -15.60
C PRO A 83 -8.89 2.52 -15.27
N LEU A 84 -8.69 1.80 -14.16
CA LEU A 84 -7.39 1.28 -13.79
C LEU A 84 -6.99 0.18 -14.78
N THR A 85 -5.73 0.22 -15.20
CA THR A 85 -5.16 -0.91 -15.95
C THR A 85 -4.95 -2.11 -15.01
N PRO A 86 -4.86 -3.36 -15.53
CA PRO A 86 -4.63 -4.53 -14.68
C PRO A 86 -3.40 -4.41 -13.77
N ALA A 87 -2.33 -3.77 -14.26
CA ALA A 87 -1.13 -3.51 -13.48
C ALA A 87 -1.37 -2.49 -12.35
N GLU A 88 -2.15 -1.43 -12.63
CA GLU A 88 -2.55 -0.46 -11.62
C GLU A 88 -3.45 -1.09 -10.56
N GLU A 89 -4.44 -1.90 -10.96
CA GLU A 89 -5.28 -2.62 -10.00
C GLU A 89 -4.47 -3.51 -9.08
N GLN A 90 -3.51 -4.27 -9.61
CA GLN A 90 -2.63 -5.12 -8.82
C GLN A 90 -1.78 -4.32 -7.83
N ALA A 91 -1.22 -3.19 -8.25
CA ALA A 91 -0.44 -2.31 -7.39
C ALA A 91 -1.28 -1.70 -6.25
N VAL A 92 -2.54 -1.37 -6.54
CA VAL A 92 -3.47 -0.75 -5.58
C VAL A 92 -4.03 -1.75 -4.56
N ARG A 93 -4.10 -3.05 -4.88
CA ARG A 93 -4.55 -4.10 -3.93
C ARG A 93 -3.78 -4.12 -2.61
N GLY A 94 -2.50 -3.75 -2.62
CA GLY A 94 -1.68 -3.64 -1.40
C GLY A 94 -2.04 -2.44 -0.54
N VAL A 95 -2.36 -1.30 -1.19
CA VAL A 95 -2.70 -0.04 -0.53
C VAL A 95 -4.04 -0.14 0.20
N ARG A 96 -5.04 -0.81 -0.38
CA ARG A 96 -6.37 -0.99 0.23
C ARG A 96 -6.34 -1.70 1.57
N ARG A 97 -5.50 -2.73 1.71
CA ARG A 97 -5.37 -3.50 2.96
C ARG A 97 -4.82 -2.67 4.13
N LYS A 98 -3.97 -1.68 3.82
CA LYS A 98 -3.41 -0.77 4.84
C LYS A 98 -4.47 0.23 5.33
N LEU A 99 -5.29 0.78 4.44
CA LEU A 99 -6.28 1.82 4.79
C LEU A 99 -7.46 1.26 5.59
N GLU A 100 -7.93 0.05 5.29
CA GLU A 100 -8.95 -0.65 6.10
C GLU A 100 -8.50 -0.91 7.55
N THR A 101 -7.20 -1.16 7.75
CA THR A 101 -6.63 -1.37 9.09
C THR A 101 -6.57 -0.07 9.90
N GLU A 102 -6.40 1.08 9.25
CA GLU A 102 -6.33 2.40 9.92
C GLU A 102 -7.72 3.03 10.13
N ASN A 103 -8.68 2.77 9.24
CA ASN A 103 -10.07 3.24 9.40
C ASN A 103 -10.87 2.45 10.44
N SER A 104 -10.44 1.22 10.75
CA SER A 104 -11.05 0.40 11.81
C SER A 104 -10.51 0.70 13.21
N SER A 105 -9.47 1.54 13.33
CA SER A 105 -8.87 1.90 14.62
C SER A 105 -9.47 3.17 15.23
N THR A 106 -10.78 3.20 15.44
CA THR A 106 -11.40 4.22 16.33
C THR A 106 -12.28 3.66 17.43
N ASP A 107 -12.35 2.34 17.62
CA ASP A 107 -12.80 1.75 18.88
C ASP A 107 -12.42 0.28 18.95
N SER A 108 -11.37 -0.05 19.72
CA SER A 108 -11.27 -1.29 20.53
C SER A 108 -9.84 -1.49 21.04
N CYS A 109 -9.67 -1.17 22.32
CA CYS A 109 -9.03 -2.05 23.31
C CYS A 109 -7.61 -2.60 23.00
N GLY A 110 -6.60 -1.92 23.58
CA GLY A 110 -5.60 -2.55 24.43
C GLY A 110 -4.52 -3.44 23.79
N PHE A 111 -3.31 -2.89 23.65
CA PHE A 111 -2.07 -3.68 23.70
C PHE A 111 -1.93 -4.36 25.08
N LYS A 112 -2.50 -5.56 25.24
CA LYS A 112 -2.11 -6.53 26.27
C LYS A 112 -2.11 -7.94 25.69
N ARG A 113 -0.96 -8.39 25.18
CA ARG A 113 -0.69 -9.82 25.04
C ARG A 113 -0.28 -10.37 26.41
N ARG A 114 -1.28 -10.72 27.21
CA ARG A 114 -1.14 -11.67 28.32
C ARG A 114 -2.31 -12.63 28.23
N ARG A 115 -2.04 -13.81 27.68
CA ARG A 115 -2.76 -15.02 28.04
C ARG A 115 -1.74 -16.15 28.09
N ASP A 116 -1.28 -16.41 29.30
CA ASP A 116 -0.61 -17.65 29.66
C ASP A 116 -1.56 -18.84 29.44
N ALA A 117 -0.95 -20.01 29.21
CA ALA A 117 -1.51 -21.38 29.18
C ALA A 117 -2.19 -21.86 27.88
N LYS A 118 -1.41 -22.46 26.97
CA LYS A 118 -0.98 -23.88 26.97
C LYS A 118 -0.18 -24.13 25.68
N PHE A 119 1.02 -24.66 25.80
CA PHE A 119 1.89 -25.03 24.67
C PHE A 119 1.21 -26.12 23.84
N HIS A 120 0.64 -25.74 22.69
CA HIS A 120 0.33 -26.69 21.63
C HIS A 120 1.55 -26.76 20.69
N PRO A 121 2.19 -27.92 20.53
CA PRO A 121 3.28 -28.06 19.59
C PRO A 121 2.77 -27.85 18.16
N SER A 122 3.49 -27.04 17.39
CA SER A 122 3.11 -26.65 16.03
C SER A 122 3.42 -27.75 15.01
N PRO A 123 2.74 -27.78 13.84
CA PRO A 123 2.81 -28.89 12.87
C PRO A 123 4.15 -29.05 12.14
N PHE A 124 5.15 -28.20 12.41
CA PHE A 124 6.45 -28.20 11.74
C PHE A 124 7.47 -29.22 12.28
N GLU A 125 7.16 -29.95 13.36
CA GLU A 125 8.06 -31.00 13.90
C GLU A 125 7.94 -32.37 13.19
N ARG A 126 7.23 -32.47 12.07
CA ARG A 126 6.99 -33.74 11.35
C ARG A 126 8.13 -34.27 10.47
N CYS A 127 9.35 -33.73 10.53
CA CYS A 127 10.41 -34.06 9.56
C CYS A 127 11.57 -34.94 10.03
N PHE A 128 11.51 -35.62 11.19
CA PHE A 128 12.57 -36.58 11.58
C PHE A 128 12.08 -37.99 11.96
N SER A 129 10.91 -38.41 11.46
CA SER A 129 10.41 -39.77 11.66
C SER A 129 10.85 -40.77 10.59
N ALA A 130 12.05 -40.60 10.02
CA ALA A 130 12.55 -41.48 8.97
C ALA A 130 14.06 -41.75 9.10
N VAL A 131 14.48 -42.46 10.14
CA VAL A 131 15.60 -43.41 10.09
C VAL A 131 15.42 -44.45 11.19
N SER A 132 15.21 -45.71 10.84
CA SER A 132 15.33 -46.85 11.77
C SER A 132 16.78 -47.33 11.81
N PRO A 133 17.45 -47.38 12.97
CA PRO A 133 18.66 -48.18 13.11
C PRO A 133 18.29 -49.63 13.44
N ILE A 134 18.81 -50.52 12.61
CA ILE A 134 18.72 -51.98 12.69
C ILE A 134 19.66 -52.51 13.80
N CYS A 135 19.17 -53.48 14.58
CA CYS A 135 19.85 -54.47 15.44
C CYS A 135 20.95 -54.03 16.42
N SER A 136 20.71 -54.34 17.70
CA SER A 136 21.60 -55.27 18.45
C SER A 136 20.92 -55.76 19.74
N GLN A 137 20.84 -57.07 19.89
CA GLN A 137 20.40 -57.80 21.08
C GLN A 137 21.32 -57.50 22.28
N VAL A 138 20.74 -57.32 23.46
CA VAL A 138 21.39 -57.58 24.76
C VAL A 138 20.33 -58.28 25.62
N GLY A 139 20.60 -59.54 25.97
CA GLY A 139 19.81 -60.30 26.92
C GLY A 139 20.19 -59.98 28.37
N ASP A 140 19.31 -60.31 29.31
CA ASP A 140 19.66 -61.28 30.35
C ASP A 140 18.39 -61.77 31.05
N GLY A 141 18.36 -63.07 31.30
CA GLY A 141 17.21 -63.80 31.84
C GLY A 141 17.08 -63.67 33.35
N MET A 142 15.85 -63.82 33.85
CA MET A 142 15.55 -64.13 35.24
C MET A 142 14.33 -65.05 35.27
N ASP A 143 14.58 -66.36 35.32
CA ASP A 143 13.59 -67.38 35.67
C ASP A 143 13.23 -67.26 37.15
N LEU A 144 11.94 -67.28 37.47
CA LEU A 144 11.42 -67.40 38.83
C LEU A 144 10.55 -68.65 38.91
N ASN A 145 11.09 -69.69 39.55
CA ASN A 145 10.33 -70.76 40.19
C ASN A 145 10.52 -70.66 41.71
#